data_AF-A0A0C9TSE3-F1
#
_entry.id   AF-A0A0C9TSE3-F1
#
_cell.length_a   1.000
_cell.length_b   1.000
_cell.length_c   1.000
_cell.angle_alpha   90.00
_cell.angle_beta   90.00
_cell.angle_gamma   90.00
#
_symmetry.space_group_name_H-M   'P 1'
#
loop_
_entity.id
_entity.type
_entity.pdbx_description
1 polymer ?
#
loop_
_entity_poly.entity_id
_entity_poly.type
_entity_poly.pdbx_seq_one_letter_code
_entity_poly.pdbx_strand_id
1 'polypeptide(L)'
;TMVLLSPEQLKSTRFSDDVIQDKFNQRIVLMAVDEAHLLNSWGKALRPAYMQIGYLRARLVMYPAVLATTATLEKGGPTTSVYETLGMEKGKFHFI
;
A
#
# COMPACT_ATOMS: atom_id res chain seq x y z
N THR A 1 -15.62 7.12 6.77
CA THR A 1 -14.46 7.85 7.35
C THR A 1 -13.24 7.57 6.52
N MET A 2 -12.38 8.57 6.32
CA MET A 2 -11.10 8.41 5.64
C MET A 2 -9.99 8.85 6.58
N VAL A 3 -8.90 8.08 6.64
CA VAL A 3 -7.69 8.40 7.39
C VAL A 3 -6.56 8.53 6.38
N LEU A 4 -5.96 9.71 6.30
CA LEU A 4 -4.86 9.99 5.40
C LEU A 4 -3.55 9.96 6.19
N LEU A 5 -2.57 9.24 5.66
CA LEU A 5 -1.28 9.03 6.31
C LEU A 5 -0.16 9.15 5.28
N SER A 6 0.96 9.73 5.71
CA SER A 6 2.20 9.60 4.98
C SER A 6 2.80 8.21 5.22
N PRO A 7 3.60 7.67 4.27
CA PRO A 7 4.24 6.36 4.44
C PRO A 7 5.20 6.32 5.64
N GLU A 8 5.77 7.45 6.06
CA GLU A 8 6.65 7.54 7.23
C GLU A 8 5.91 7.24 8.54
N GLN A 9 4.63 7.59 8.63
CA GLN A 9 3.81 7.38 9.82
C GLN A 9 3.51 5.90 10.07
N LEU A 10 3.62 5.06 9.03
CA LEU A 10 3.37 3.61 9.14
C LEU A 10 4.37 2.88 10.06
N LYS A 11 5.54 3.49 10.31
CA LYS A 11 6.53 2.95 11.25
C LYS A 11 6.29 3.35 12.70
N SER A 12 5.37 4.28 12.96
CA SER A 12 5.16 4.78 14.31
C SER A 12 4.49 3.72 15.19
N THR A 13 4.91 3.65 16.46
CA THR A 13 4.27 2.80 17.48
C THR A 13 2.79 3.14 17.61
N ARG A 14 2.49 4.45 17.65
CA ARG A 14 1.12 4.96 17.68
C ARG A 14 0.24 4.38 16.56
N PHE A 15 0.72 4.35 15.32
CA PHE A 15 -0.05 3.75 14.21
C PHE A 15 -0.29 2.25 14.45
N SER A 16 0.74 1.53 14.89
CA SER A 16 0.60 0.11 15.21
C SER A 16 -0.47 -0.14 16.28
N ASP A 17 -0.46 0.64 17.36
CA ASP A 17 -1.35 0.46 18.50
C ASP A 17 -2.78 0.91 18.15
N ASP A 18 -2.94 2.12 17.60
CA ASP A 18 -4.25 2.74 17.32
C ASP A 18 -4.97 2.12 16.11
N VAL A 19 -4.24 1.58 15.14
CA VAL A 19 -4.81 1.13 13.85
C VAL A 19 -4.72 -0.38 13.68
N ILE A 20 -3.56 -0.97 13.96
CA ILE A 20 -3.31 -2.38 13.62
C ILE A 20 -3.76 -3.32 14.73
N GLN A 21 -3.51 -2.97 15.99
CA GLN A 21 -3.87 -3.79 17.14
C GLN A 21 -5.29 -3.49 17.67
N ASP A 22 -5.84 -2.32 17.35
CA ASP A 22 -7.20 -1.94 17.73
C ASP A 22 -8.29 -2.62 16.88
N LYS A 23 -9.53 -2.60 17.37
CA LYS A 23 -10.74 -2.97 16.62
C LYS A 23 -10.91 -2.15 15.32
N PHE A 24 -10.22 -1.03 15.18
CA PHE A 24 -10.16 -0.26 13.94
C PHE A 24 -9.72 -1.12 12.74
N ASN A 25 -8.75 -2.04 12.90
CA ASN A 25 -8.27 -2.89 11.81
C ASN A 25 -9.41 -3.67 11.13
N GLN A 26 -10.38 -4.15 11.91
CA GLN A 26 -11.55 -4.92 11.42
C GLN A 26 -12.53 -4.07 10.59
N ARG A 27 -12.42 -2.74 10.67
CA ARG A 27 -13.29 -1.80 9.95
C ARG A 27 -12.66 -1.26 8.66
N ILE A 28 -11.40 -1.60 8.39
CA ILE A 28 -10.72 -1.17 7.16
C ILE A 28 -11.20 -2.03 6.00
N VAL A 29 -11.94 -1.42 5.08
CA VAL A 29 -12.51 -2.09 3.89
C VAL A 29 -11.78 -1.74 2.60
N LEU A 30 -10.99 -0.66 2.61
CA LEU A 30 -10.23 -0.17 1.47
C LEU A 30 -8.87 0.38 1.95
N MET A 31 -7.81 -0.01 1.26
CA MET A 31 -6.50 0.62 1.30
C MET A 31 -6.27 1.36 -0.02
N ALA A 32 -6.05 2.67 0.04
CA ALA A 32 -5.66 3.47 -1.11
C ALA A 32 -4.16 3.82 -1.02
N VAL A 33 -3.44 3.67 -2.12
CA VAL A 33 -2.02 4.01 -2.26
C VAL A 33 -1.89 5.01 -3.39
N ASP A 34 -1.59 6.24 -3.04
CA ASP A 34 -1.25 7.26 -4.01
C ASP A 34 0.23 7.20 -4.40
N GLU A 35 0.57 7.69 -5.58
CA GLU A 35 1.90 7.61 -6.17
C GLU A 35 2.53 6.21 -6.12
N ALA A 36 1.75 5.21 -6.52
CA ALA A 36 2.13 3.80 -6.47
C ALA A 36 3.44 3.46 -7.21
N HIS A 37 3.88 4.31 -8.15
CA HIS A 37 5.18 4.16 -8.82
C HIS A 37 6.37 4.17 -7.86
N LEU A 38 6.22 4.74 -6.66
CA LEU A 38 7.25 4.76 -5.62
C LEU A 38 7.54 3.37 -5.01
N LEU A 39 6.71 2.37 -5.31
CA LEU A 39 6.92 0.99 -4.89
C LEU A 39 7.87 0.21 -5.82
N ASN A 40 8.17 0.73 -7.02
CA ASN A 40 9.11 0.09 -7.94
C ASN A 40 10.57 0.31 -7.51
N SER A 41 11.52 -0.46 -8.03
CA SER A 41 12.93 -0.41 -7.59
C SER A 41 13.59 0.97 -7.69
N TRP A 42 13.21 1.81 -8.65
CA TRP A 42 13.69 3.18 -8.75
C TRP A 42 13.05 4.08 -7.68
N GLY A 43 11.74 3.95 -7.48
CA GLY A 43 10.96 4.59 -6.44
C GLY A 43 11.41 4.23 -5.01
N LYS A 44 11.84 2.99 -4.78
CA LYS A 44 12.41 2.53 -3.51
C LYS A 44 13.62 3.34 -3.08
N ALA A 45 14.43 3.81 -4.03
CA ALA A 45 15.57 4.67 -3.75
C ALA A 45 15.13 6.12 -3.47
N LEU A 46 14.05 6.60 -4.09
CA LEU A 46 13.56 7.96 -3.92
C LEU A 46 12.84 8.16 -2.58
N ARG A 47 11.95 7.22 -2.20
CA ARG A 47 11.19 7.31 -0.94
C ARG A 47 11.04 5.94 -0.27
N PRO A 48 12.08 5.47 0.45
CA PRO A 48 12.10 4.13 1.05
C PRO A 48 10.93 3.81 2.00
N ALA A 49 10.30 4.84 2.57
CA ALA A 49 9.14 4.68 3.45
C ALA A 49 7.96 3.98 2.76
N TYR A 50 7.82 4.09 1.44
CA TYR A 50 6.75 3.42 0.68
C TYR A 50 6.77 1.89 0.82
N MET A 51 7.93 1.29 1.10
CA MET A 51 8.02 -0.15 1.37
C MET A 51 7.19 -0.61 2.56
N GLN A 52 6.88 0.30 3.49
CA GLN A 52 6.01 0.02 4.64
C GLN A 52 4.58 -0.35 4.23
N ILE A 53 4.14 0.04 3.04
CA ILE A 53 2.79 -0.26 2.54
C ILE A 53 2.60 -1.77 2.34
N GLY A 54 3.59 -2.47 1.79
CA GLY A 54 3.54 -3.93 1.66
C GLY A 54 3.44 -4.63 3.02
N TYR A 55 4.22 -4.17 4.01
CA TYR A 55 4.15 -4.68 5.38
C TYR A 55 2.81 -4.38 6.06
N LEU A 56 2.27 -3.17 5.85
CA LEU A 56 0.94 -2.80 6.34
C LEU A 56 -0.12 -3.74 5.78
N ARG A 57 -0.14 -3.94 4.45
CA ARG A 57 -1.11 -4.81 3.80
C ARG A 57 -1.12 -6.22 4.39
N ALA A 58 0.05 -6.79 4.68
CA ALA A 58 0.17 -8.10 5.30
C ALA A 58 -0.39 -8.18 6.73
N ARG A 59 -0.58 -7.04 7.42
CA ARG A 59 -1.09 -6.96 8.80
C ARG A 59 -2.57 -6.60 8.90
N LEU A 60 -3.23 -6.31 7.76
CA LEU A 60 -4.65 -5.99 7.75
C LEU A 60 -5.50 -7.27 7.72
N VAL A 61 -6.34 -7.45 8.73
CA VAL A 61 -7.03 -8.73 9.00
C VAL A 61 -8.06 -9.08 7.92
N MET A 62 -8.75 -8.06 7.39
CA MET A 62 -9.84 -8.26 6.43
C MET A 62 -9.39 -8.35 4.97
N TYR A 63 -8.09 -8.28 4.71
CA TYR A 63 -7.52 -8.21 3.35
C TYR A 63 -8.31 -7.22 2.46
N PRO A 64 -8.37 -5.93 2.83
CA PRO A 64 -9.24 -4.97 2.18
C PRO A 64 -8.94 -4.84 0.69
N ALA A 65 -9.92 -4.33 -0.05
CA ALA A 65 -9.69 -3.92 -1.44
C ALA A 65 -8.52 -2.94 -1.50
N VAL A 66 -7.73 -3.00 -2.59
CA VAL A 66 -6.60 -2.11 -2.80
C VAL A 66 -6.87 -1.25 -4.02
N LEU A 67 -6.80 0.06 -3.85
CA LEU A 67 -6.77 1.04 -4.93
C LEU A 67 -5.37 1.63 -5.00
N ALA A 68 -4.73 1.56 -6.16
CA ALA A 68 -3.42 2.15 -6.39
C ALA A 68 -3.55 3.20 -7.51
N THR A 69 -3.13 4.42 -7.23
CA THR A 69 -3.17 5.54 -8.18
C THR A 69 -1.76 6.02 -8.47
N THR A 70 -1.50 6.38 -9.72
CA THR A 70 -0.30 7.12 -10.10
C THR A 70 -0.47 7.69 -11.49
N ALA A 71 0.18 8.83 -11.76
CA ALA A 71 0.25 9.41 -13.09
C ALA A 71 1.34 8.76 -13.96
N THR A 72 2.41 8.22 -13.35
CA THR A 72 3.62 7.82 -14.06
C THR A 72 4.06 6.43 -13.66
N LEU A 73 3.75 5.41 -14.47
CA LEU A 73 4.24 4.04 -14.25
C LEU A 73 4.61 3.39 -15.58
N GLU A 74 5.87 2.99 -15.71
CA GLU A 74 6.35 2.26 -16.88
C GLU A 74 5.82 0.82 -16.91
N LYS A 75 5.49 0.35 -18.12
CA LYS A 75 5.05 -1.02 -18.37
C LYS A 75 6.16 -2.04 -18.08
N GLY A 76 5.79 -3.28 -17.82
CA GLY A 76 6.73 -4.38 -17.60
C GLY A 76 7.21 -4.43 -16.15
N GLY A 77 8.53 -4.57 -15.94
CA GLY A 77 9.13 -4.78 -14.61
C GLY A 77 8.69 -3.80 -13.53
N PRO A 78 8.66 -2.47 -13.79
CA PRO A 78 8.19 -1.50 -12.81
C PRO A 78 6.73 -1.71 -12.38
N THR A 79 5.84 -1.97 -13.35
CA THR A 79 4.44 -2.31 -13.08
C THR A 79 4.32 -3.60 -12.27
N THR A 80 5.06 -4.65 -12.63
CA THR A 80 5.08 -5.92 -11.89
C THR A 80 5.51 -5.73 -10.44
N SER A 81 6.53 -4.89 -10.18
CA SER A 81 7.00 -4.60 -8.82
C SER A 81 5.93 -3.97 -7.93
N VAL A 82 5.09 -3.11 -8.50
CA VAL A 82 3.94 -2.51 -7.80
C VAL A 82 2.93 -3.59 -7.42
N TYR A 83 2.56 -4.44 -8.38
CA TYR A 83 1.62 -5.53 -8.14
C TYR A 83 2.11 -6.48 -7.05
N GLU A 84 3.38 -6.90 -7.11
CA GLU A 84 3.98 -7.80 -6.13
C GLU A 84 4.01 -7.17 -4.72
N THR A 85 4.41 -5.90 -4.61
CA THR A 85 4.48 -5.20 -3.31
C THR A 85 3.10 -5.02 -2.69
N LEU A 86 2.11 -4.72 -3.53
CA LEU A 86 0.70 -4.63 -3.13
C LEU A 86 0.01 -6.00 -3.17
N GLY A 87 0.75 -7.11 -3.32
CA GLY A 87 0.29 -8.48 -3.55
C GLY A 87 -1.01 -8.60 -4.35
N MET A 88 -1.08 -7.88 -5.46
CA MET A 88 -2.14 -7.96 -6.46
C MET A 88 -1.89 -9.19 -7.33
N GLU A 89 -2.89 -10.06 -7.42
CA GLU A 89 -2.81 -11.25 -8.26
C GLU A 89 -3.33 -10.94 -9.67
N LYS A 90 -2.56 -11.31 -10.69
CA LYS A 90 -2.95 -11.12 -12.08
C LYS A 90 -4.31 -11.76 -12.35
N GLY A 91 -5.22 -11.01 -12.96
CA GLY A 91 -6.60 -11.44 -13.22
C GLY A 91 -7.58 -11.20 -12.07
N LYS A 92 -7.13 -10.71 -10.91
CA LYS A 92 -7.98 -10.31 -9.77
C LYS A 92 -8.03 -8.80 -9.53
N PHE A 93 -7.48 -8.01 -10.46
CA PHE A 93 -7.54 -6.55 -10.43
C PHE A 93 -7.86 -5.99 -11.81
N HIS A 94 -8.41 -4.78 -11.81
CA HIS A 94 -8.61 -3.99 -13.02
C HIS A 94 -7.49 -2.97 -13.13
N PHE A 95 -6.79 -2.98 -14.25
CA PHE A 95 -5.87 -1.92 -14.62
C PHE A 95 -6.62 -0.97 -15.55
N ILE A 96 -6.70 0.30 -15.17
CA ILE A 96 -7.41 1.36 -15.88
C ILE A 96 -6.39 2.24 -16.59
#